data_AF-A0A2J4Y733-F1
#
_entry.id   AF-A0A2J4Y733-F1
#
_cell.length_a   1.000
_cell.length_b   1.000
_cell.length_c   1.000
_cell.angle_alpha   90.00
_cell.angle_beta   90.00
_cell.angle_gamma   90.00
#
_symmetry.space_group_name_H-M   'P 1'
#
loop_
_entity.id
_entity.type
_entity.pdbx_description
1 polymer ?
#
loop_
_entity_poly.entity_id
_entity_poly.type
_entity_poly.pdbx_seq_one_letter_code
_entity_poly.pdbx_strand_id
1 'polypeptide(L)'
;DEGRERFSQLLEKGAVAAGGDEKAIEKARSAPFRAPLIIAVVAHCEDHPKVPKWEQEMSAGCAVMAMQMAAVAQGFNGIWRSGALTESPVVREGFACREQDKIVGFLYLGTPQLKASTTIALPDTAPFVTRF
;
A
#
# COMPACT_ATOMS: atom_id res chain seq x y z
N ASP A 1 -2.23 -16.95 -10.90
CA ASP A 1 -3.49 -16.16 -10.82
C ASP A 1 -4.22 -16.24 -9.47
N GLU A 2 -4.17 -17.36 -8.76
CA GLU A 2 -4.90 -17.59 -7.49
C GLU A 2 -4.72 -16.52 -6.39
N GLY A 3 -3.52 -15.93 -6.24
CA GLY A 3 -3.26 -14.94 -5.18
C GLY A 3 -4.07 -13.64 -5.31
N ARG A 4 -4.28 -13.14 -6.54
CA ARG A 4 -5.08 -11.92 -6.77
C ARG A 4 -6.57 -12.16 -6.49
N GLU A 5 -7.05 -13.36 -6.82
CA GLU A 5 -8.41 -13.79 -6.52
C GLU A 5 -8.66 -13.88 -5.01
N ARG A 6 -7.74 -14.50 -4.27
CA ARG A 6 -7.79 -14.53 -2.80
C ARG A 6 -7.79 -13.13 -2.19
N PHE A 7 -6.98 -12.23 -2.74
CA PHE A 7 -6.95 -10.85 -2.27
C PHE A 7 -8.23 -10.08 -2.61
N SER A 8 -8.84 -10.34 -3.76
CA SER A 8 -10.15 -9.77 -4.18
C SER A 8 -11.23 -10.14 -3.18
N GLN A 9 -11.34 -11.43 -2.88
CA GLN A 9 -12.30 -11.94 -1.90
C GLN A 9 -12.06 -11.37 -0.50
N LEU A 10 -10.78 -11.17 -0.11
CA LEU A 10 -10.45 -10.57 1.19
C LEU A 10 -10.90 -9.10 1.28
N LEU A 11 -10.60 -8.30 0.24
CA LEU A 11 -11.00 -6.88 0.22
C LEU A 11 -12.52 -6.73 0.13
N GLU A 12 -13.20 -7.59 -0.64
CA GLU A 12 -14.65 -7.65 -0.70
C GLU A 12 -15.27 -7.92 0.67
N LYS A 13 -14.81 -8.96 1.38
CA LYS A 13 -15.26 -9.26 2.75
C LYS A 13 -15.03 -8.07 3.69
N GLY A 14 -13.87 -7.41 3.57
CA GLY A 14 -13.56 -6.21 4.34
C GLY A 14 -14.52 -5.04 4.07
N ALA A 15 -14.92 -4.84 2.80
CA ALA A 15 -15.87 -3.80 2.41
C ALA A 15 -17.30 -4.10 2.88
N VAL A 16 -17.75 -5.35 2.77
CA VAL A 16 -19.06 -5.81 3.29
C VAL A 16 -19.12 -5.65 4.80
N ALA A 17 -18.09 -6.06 5.53
CA ALA A 17 -18.02 -5.94 6.99
C ALA A 17 -18.03 -4.47 7.46
N ALA A 18 -17.55 -3.54 6.63
CA ALA A 18 -17.61 -2.10 6.88
C ALA A 18 -18.97 -1.46 6.52
N GLY A 19 -19.96 -2.24 6.07
CA GLY A 19 -21.27 -1.73 5.64
C GLY A 19 -21.20 -0.91 4.35
N GLY A 20 -20.23 -1.17 3.48
CA GLY A 20 -20.10 -0.48 2.20
C GLY A 20 -21.32 -0.70 1.29
N ASP A 21 -21.61 0.29 0.45
CA ASP A 21 -22.60 0.13 -0.61
C ASP A 21 -22.09 -0.79 -1.74
N GLU A 22 -22.98 -1.18 -2.65
CA GLU A 22 -22.64 -2.05 -3.78
C GLU A 22 -21.44 -1.53 -4.58
N LYS A 23 -21.35 -0.21 -4.74
CA LYS A 23 -20.25 0.43 -5.45
C LYS A 23 -18.92 0.29 -4.72
N ALA A 24 -18.91 0.44 -3.40
CA ALA A 24 -17.71 0.24 -2.58
C ALA A 24 -17.26 -1.23 -2.59
N ILE A 25 -18.21 -2.16 -2.48
CA ILE A 25 -17.95 -3.61 -2.54
C ILE A 25 -17.34 -3.99 -3.88
N GLU A 26 -17.95 -3.57 -5.00
CA GLU A 26 -17.44 -3.86 -6.34
C GLU A 26 -16.08 -3.18 -6.60
N LYS A 27 -15.86 -1.97 -6.06
CA LYS A 27 -14.55 -1.30 -6.11
C LYS A 27 -13.48 -2.09 -5.36
N ALA A 28 -13.83 -2.73 -4.25
CA ALA A 28 -12.92 -3.56 -3.45
C ALA A 28 -12.61 -4.88 -4.17
N ARG A 29 -13.63 -5.57 -4.68
CA ARG A 29 -13.51 -6.80 -5.49
C ARG A 29 -12.64 -6.60 -6.73
N SER A 30 -12.87 -5.52 -7.48
CA SER A 30 -12.10 -5.23 -8.70
C SER A 30 -10.66 -4.72 -8.44
N ALA A 31 -10.34 -4.26 -7.23
CA ALA A 31 -9.08 -3.57 -6.97
C ALA A 31 -7.83 -4.42 -7.25
N PRO A 32 -7.73 -5.71 -6.87
CA PRO A 32 -6.54 -6.53 -7.10
C PRO A 32 -6.22 -6.79 -8.56
N PHE A 33 -7.20 -6.69 -9.47
CA PHE A 33 -6.99 -6.97 -10.89
C PHE A 33 -6.40 -5.80 -11.68
N ARG A 34 -6.16 -4.66 -11.02
CA ARG A 34 -5.53 -3.47 -11.63
C ARG A 34 -4.05 -3.65 -11.94
N ALA A 35 -3.41 -4.69 -11.38
CA ALA A 35 -2.01 -5.00 -11.64
C ALA A 35 -1.77 -6.52 -11.70
N PRO A 36 -0.71 -6.97 -12.40
CA PRO A 36 -0.33 -8.37 -12.42
C PRO A 36 0.25 -8.86 -11.08
N LEU A 37 0.86 -7.98 -10.28
CA LEU A 37 1.44 -8.29 -8.97
C LEU A 37 1.00 -7.26 -7.92
N ILE A 38 0.74 -7.73 -6.71
CA ILE A 38 0.51 -6.88 -5.54
C ILE A 38 1.38 -7.39 -4.39
N ILE A 39 2.11 -6.49 -3.75
CA ILE A 39 2.83 -6.75 -2.51
C ILE A 39 2.10 -6.03 -1.38
N ALA A 40 1.52 -6.78 -0.44
CA ALA A 40 1.03 -6.23 0.81
C ALA A 40 2.19 -6.06 1.79
N VAL A 41 2.37 -4.85 2.32
CA VAL A 41 3.45 -4.55 3.26
C VAL A 41 2.86 -4.33 4.64
N VAL A 42 3.30 -5.16 5.58
CA VAL A 42 2.91 -5.12 7.00
C VAL A 42 4.12 -4.69 7.80
N ALA A 43 3.97 -3.62 8.57
CA ALA A 43 4.91 -3.27 9.63
C ALA A 43 4.68 -4.25 10.78
N HIS A 44 5.66 -5.14 10.99
CA HIS A 44 5.71 -6.04 12.13
C HIS A 44 6.33 -5.27 13.30
N CYS A 45 5.49 -4.70 14.15
CA CYS A 45 5.96 -3.82 15.22
C CYS A 45 6.24 -4.61 16.50
N GLU A 46 7.27 -4.21 17.23
CA GLU A 46 7.60 -4.75 18.56
C GLU A 46 7.63 -3.60 19.57
N ASP A 47 7.26 -3.89 20.82
CA ASP A 47 7.47 -2.92 21.89
C ASP A 47 8.97 -2.78 22.14
N HIS A 48 9.52 -1.59 21.97
CA HIS A 48 10.95 -1.36 22.01
C HIS A 48 11.30 -0.07 22.77
N PRO A 49 12.17 -0.14 23.80
CA PRO A 49 12.41 0.99 24.71
C PRO A 49 13.09 2.19 24.06
N LYS A 50 13.69 2.01 22.88
CA LYS A 50 14.41 3.07 22.14
C LYS A 50 13.84 3.38 20.76
N VAL A 51 12.91 2.56 20.26
CA VAL A 51 12.41 2.67 18.89
C VAL A 51 10.89 2.69 18.95
N PRO A 52 10.28 3.89 19.01
CA PRO A 52 8.84 4.01 19.11
C PRO A 52 8.16 3.38 17.89
N LYS A 53 6.92 2.91 18.08
CA LYS A 53 6.13 2.23 17.06
C LYS A 53 6.08 2.97 15.71
N TRP A 54 5.90 4.29 15.73
CA TRP A 54 5.79 5.09 14.51
C TRP A 54 7.06 5.07 13.65
N GLU A 55 8.25 4.93 14.25
CA GLU A 55 9.51 4.79 13.50
C GLU A 55 9.56 3.44 12.77
N GLN A 56 9.04 2.38 13.39
CA GLN A 56 8.95 1.05 12.79
C GLN A 56 7.94 1.03 11.63
N GLU A 57 6.80 1.70 11.80
CA GLU A 57 5.82 1.91 10.73
C GLU A 57 6.40 2.71 9.57
N MET A 58 7.13 3.80 9.87
CA MET A 58 7.79 4.63 8.85
C MET A 58 8.87 3.85 8.10
N SER A 59 9.63 3.00 8.79
CA SER A 59 10.62 2.11 8.18
C SER A 59 9.99 1.16 7.15
N ALA A 60 8.85 0.55 7.49
CA ALA A 60 8.09 -0.27 6.53
C ALA A 60 7.57 0.57 5.35
N GLY A 61 7.16 1.82 5.59
CA GLY A 61 6.84 2.78 4.53
C GLY A 61 8.00 3.06 3.59
N CYS A 62 9.21 3.27 4.12
CA CYS A 62 10.43 3.40 3.33
C CYS A 62 10.71 2.16 2.49
N ALA A 63 10.42 0.95 3.00
CA ALA A 63 10.54 -0.29 2.24
C ALA A 63 9.58 -0.30 1.03
N VAL A 64 8.32 0.17 1.17
CA VAL A 64 7.39 0.29 0.03
C VAL A 64 7.95 1.23 -1.04
N MET A 65 8.44 2.40 -0.63
CA MET A 65 9.04 3.38 -1.53
C MET A 65 10.27 2.82 -2.26
N ALA A 66 11.16 2.14 -1.53
CA ALA A 66 12.35 1.53 -2.10
C ALA A 66 11.99 0.45 -3.14
N MET A 67 11.02 -0.43 -2.85
CA MET A 67 10.53 -1.41 -3.80
C MET A 67 9.89 -0.77 -5.04
N GLN A 68 9.13 0.30 -4.87
CA GLN A 68 8.56 1.06 -5.98
C GLN A 68 9.64 1.64 -6.88
N MET A 69 10.69 2.25 -6.30
CA MET A 69 11.82 2.79 -7.07
C MET A 69 12.63 1.67 -7.75
N ALA A 70 12.81 0.52 -7.10
CA ALA A 70 13.46 -0.63 -7.69
C ALA A 70 12.70 -1.18 -8.91
N ALA A 71 11.37 -1.16 -8.87
CA ALA A 71 10.54 -1.53 -10.03
C ALA A 71 10.73 -0.54 -11.19
N VAL A 72 10.70 0.77 -10.91
CA VAL A 72 10.95 1.82 -11.91
C VAL A 72 12.33 1.66 -12.56
N ALA A 73 13.36 1.41 -11.76
CA ALA A 73 14.73 1.21 -12.25
C ALA A 73 14.87 0.02 -13.22
N GLN A 74 13.95 -0.96 -13.15
CA GLN A 74 13.93 -2.15 -14.00
C GLN A 74 12.94 -2.04 -15.18
N GLY A 75 12.37 -0.85 -15.43
CA GLY A 75 11.42 -0.63 -16.51
C GLY A 75 9.97 -1.06 -16.20
N PHE A 76 9.69 -1.43 -14.95
CA PHE A 76 8.34 -1.60 -14.44
C PHE A 76 7.83 -0.29 -13.82
N ASN A 77 6.63 -0.32 -13.25
CA ASN A 77 6.13 0.77 -12.42
C ASN A 77 5.37 0.21 -11.21
N GLY A 78 5.27 1.02 -10.16
CA GLY A 78 4.54 0.69 -8.95
C GLY A 78 3.62 1.82 -8.52
N ILE A 79 2.43 1.47 -8.02
CA ILE A 79 1.51 2.41 -7.36
C ILE A 79 1.26 1.91 -5.95
N TRP A 80 1.75 2.63 -4.96
CA TRP A 80 1.42 2.41 -3.56
C TRP A 80 -0.01 2.90 -3.29
N ARG A 81 -0.88 1.99 -2.86
CA ARG A 81 -2.24 2.29 -2.41
C ARG A 81 -2.44 1.85 -0.97
N SER A 82 -3.00 2.72 -0.15
CA SER A 82 -3.56 2.39 1.17
C SER A 82 -5.09 2.44 1.09
N GLY A 83 -5.74 3.25 1.93
CA GLY A 83 -7.20 3.40 2.02
C GLY A 83 -7.80 2.66 3.21
N ALA A 84 -9.07 2.91 3.52
CA ALA A 84 -9.72 2.42 4.74
C ALA A 84 -9.63 0.90 4.96
N LEU A 85 -9.47 0.11 3.90
CA LEU A 85 -9.33 -1.35 3.98
C LEU A 85 -8.01 -1.80 4.62
N THR A 86 -6.99 -0.97 4.74
CA THR A 86 -5.77 -1.32 5.50
C THR A 86 -6.03 -1.42 7.01
N GLU A 87 -7.07 -0.74 7.50
CA GLU A 87 -7.48 -0.75 8.91
C GLU A 87 -8.64 -1.73 9.16
N SER A 88 -9.18 -2.37 8.11
CA SER A 88 -10.28 -3.34 8.25
C SER A 88 -9.82 -4.54 9.10
N PRO A 89 -10.53 -4.90 10.19
CA PRO A 89 -10.20 -6.06 11.00
C PRO A 89 -10.12 -7.36 10.17
N VAL A 90 -11.04 -7.53 9.22
CA VAL A 90 -11.08 -8.68 8.32
C VAL A 90 -9.84 -8.76 7.43
N VAL A 91 -9.42 -7.63 6.87
CA VAL A 91 -8.24 -7.59 5.98
C VAL A 91 -6.96 -7.80 6.80
N ARG A 92 -6.86 -7.20 7.98
CA ARG A 92 -5.76 -7.40 8.92
C ARG A 92 -5.63 -8.87 9.33
N GLU A 93 -6.73 -9.53 9.66
CA GLU A 93 -6.76 -10.96 9.97
C GLU A 93 -6.32 -11.81 8.76
N GLY A 94 -6.75 -11.46 7.54
CA GLY A 94 -6.33 -12.14 6.32
C GLY A 94 -4.82 -12.09 6.04
N PHE A 95 -4.12 -11.09 6.59
CA PHE A 95 -2.66 -10.99 6.59
C PHE A 95 -2.01 -11.42 7.90
N ALA A 96 -2.75 -12.05 8.81
CA ALA A 96 -2.31 -12.48 10.13
C ALA A 96 -1.66 -11.35 10.96
N CYS A 97 -2.14 -10.11 10.82
CA CYS A 97 -1.65 -8.97 11.59
C CYS A 97 -2.01 -9.13 13.07
N ARG A 98 -1.02 -8.96 13.96
CA ARG A 98 -1.23 -8.82 15.40
C ARG A 98 -1.81 -7.44 15.72
N GLU A 99 -2.18 -7.21 16.98
CA GLU A 99 -2.70 -5.91 17.44
C GLU A 99 -1.73 -4.75 17.15
N GLN A 100 -0.45 -4.98 17.39
CA GLN A 100 0.60 -3.99 17.19
C GLN A 100 1.00 -3.80 15.73
N ASP A 101 0.67 -4.73 14.84
CA ASP A 101 1.07 -4.65 13.43
C ASP A 101 0.22 -3.66 12.64
N LYS A 102 0.77 -3.15 11.53
CA LYS A 102 0.08 -2.21 10.65
C LYS A 102 0.29 -2.55 9.19
N ILE A 103 -0.79 -2.69 8.43
CA ILE A 103 -0.70 -2.72 6.96
C ILE A 103 -0.36 -1.29 6.50
N VAL A 104 0.87 -1.07 6.04
CA VAL A 104 1.29 0.25 5.54
C VAL A 104 0.80 0.50 4.11
N GLY A 105 0.48 -0.57 3.39
CA GLY A 105 -0.32 -0.52 2.17
C GLY A 105 -0.02 -1.66 1.20
N PHE A 106 -0.58 -1.51 0.00
CA PHE A 106 -0.52 -2.46 -1.09
C PHE A 106 0.23 -1.82 -2.26
N LEU A 107 1.37 -2.37 -2.63
CA LEU A 107 2.16 -1.94 -3.78
C LEU A 107 1.73 -2.73 -5.02
N TYR A 108 1.04 -2.07 -5.93
CA TYR A 108 0.61 -2.63 -7.21
C TYR A 108 1.74 -2.50 -8.22
N LEU A 109 2.23 -3.60 -8.78
CA LEU A 109 3.38 -3.65 -9.68
C LEU A 109 2.99 -4.22 -11.05
N GLY A 110 3.54 -3.64 -12.12
CA GLY A 110 3.36 -4.15 -13.48
C GLY A 110 4.10 -3.31 -14.53
N THR A 111 3.91 -3.69 -15.79
CA THR A 111 4.44 -2.93 -16.92
C THR A 111 3.58 -1.68 -17.17
N PRO A 112 4.16 -0.47 -17.17
CA PRO A 112 3.40 0.74 -17.44
C PRO A 112 2.91 0.77 -18.89
N GLN A 113 1.61 1.07 -19.10
CA GLN A 113 1.03 1.18 -20.44
C GLN A 113 1.33 2.54 -21.11
N LEU A 114 1.53 3.57 -20.31
CA LEU A 114 1.87 4.92 -20.76
C LEU A 114 3.32 5.21 -20.41
N LYS A 115 4.01 5.91 -21.31
CA LYS A 115 5.33 6.46 -20.99
C LYS A 115 5.17 7.50 -19.88
N ALA A 116 6.14 7.54 -18.97
CA ALA A 116 6.21 8.60 -17.97
C ALA A 116 6.26 9.96 -18.67
N SER A 117 5.58 10.96 -18.09
CA SER A 117 5.66 12.34 -18.59
C SER A 117 7.12 12.78 -18.62
N THR A 118 7.56 13.32 -19.76
CA THR A 118 8.87 13.96 -19.89
C THR A 118 8.88 15.38 -19.34
N THR A 119 7.70 15.95 -19.09
CA THR A 119 7.54 17.27 -18.48
C THR A 119 7.44 17.09 -16.97
N ILE A 120 8.52 17.43 -16.26
CA ILE A 120 8.57 17.43 -14.79
C ILE A 120 8.58 18.89 -14.34
N ALA A 121 7.55 19.30 -13.60
CA ALA A 121 7.58 20.57 -12.88
C ALA A 121 8.36 20.38 -11.58
N LEU A 122 9.46 21.13 -11.41
CA LEU A 122 10.20 21.12 -10.16
C LEU A 122 9.39 21.85 -9.08
N PRO A 123 9.15 21.23 -7.91
CA PRO A 123 8.47 21.91 -6.82
C PRO A 123 9.37 23.02 -6.23
N ASP A 124 8.78 24.16 -5.87
CA ASP A 124 9.47 25.18 -5.08
C ASP A 124 9.63 24.67 -3.64
N THR A 125 10.88 24.48 -3.23
CA THR A 125 11.22 23.97 -1.90
C THR A 125 11.43 25.08 -0.87
N ALA A 126 11.54 26.35 -1.30
CA ALA A 126 11.83 27.47 -0.41
C ALA A 126 10.84 27.61 0.76
N PRO A 127 9.52 27.38 0.61
CA PRO A 127 8.57 27.47 1.73
C PRO A 127 8.73 26.37 2.80
N PHE A 128 9.44 25.28 2.50
CA PHE A 128 9.54 24.10 3.36
C PHE A 128 10.91 23.93 4.03
N VAL A 129 11.88 24.81 3.75
CA VAL A 129 13.26 24.73 4.26
C VAL A 129 13.60 25.94 5.11
N THR A 130 13.98 25.71 6.38
CA THR A 130 14.49 26.74 7.29
C THR A 130 15.97 26.49 7.59
N ARG A 131 16.80 27.55 7.61
CA ARG A 131 18.20 27.47 8.02
C ARG A 131 18.31 27.85 9.50
N PHE A 132 18.78 26.93 10.32
CA PHE A 132 19.06 27.12 11.75
C PHE A 132 20.54 27.39 12.00
#